data_AF-A0A975SCH7-F1
#
_entry.id   AF-A0A975SCH7-F1
#
_cell.length_a   1.000
_cell.length_b   1.000
_cell.length_c   1.000
_cell.angle_alpha   90.00
_cell.angle_beta   90.00
_cell.angle_gamma   90.00
#
_symmetry.space_group_name_H-M   'P 1'
#
loop_
_entity.id
_entity.type
_entity.pdbx_description
1 polymer ?
#
loop_
_entity_poly.entity_id
_entity_poly.type
_entity_poly.pdbx_seq_one_letter_code
_entity_poly.pdbx_strand_id
1 'polypeptide(L)'
;MTRWNTSTLVIDLVLACIINTTAMLVSAAPLSVLSWVPGTASAFCINVLLQLVLPVPAFAARITAPLKSAVVQHLAELFVVNACYVSCISLSMAYLATGGVNIFDFWWQSYITLLLVGYVATLGCDAAAQRLAHKHEE
;
A
#
# COMPACT_ATOMS: atom_id res chain seq x y z
N MET A 1 -5.55 -2.84 15.59
CA MET A 1 -5.61 -1.48 15.03
C MET A 1 -4.17 -1.01 14.81
N THR A 2 -3.91 -0.30 13.71
CA THR A 2 -2.57 0.23 13.39
C THR A 2 -2.12 1.22 14.48
N ARG A 3 -0.84 1.21 14.88
CA ARG A 3 -0.30 2.22 15.80
C ARG A 3 0.10 3.45 15.00
N TRP A 4 -0.64 4.53 15.15
CA TRP A 4 -0.40 5.78 14.43
C TRP A 4 0.75 6.55 15.08
N ASN A 5 1.87 6.65 14.36
CA ASN A 5 2.98 7.54 14.69
C ASN A 5 3.46 8.25 13.42
N THR A 6 4.39 9.20 13.58
CA THR A 6 4.94 9.97 12.45
C THR A 6 5.57 9.07 11.39
N SER A 7 6.25 8.00 11.78
CA SER A 7 6.88 7.06 10.84
C SER A 7 5.84 6.33 9.99
N THR A 8 4.73 5.88 10.59
CA THR A 8 3.62 5.24 9.85
C THR A 8 3.03 6.20 8.82
N LEU A 9 2.75 7.45 9.22
CA LEU A 9 2.23 8.47 8.31
C LEU A 9 3.17 8.75 7.14
N VAL A 10 4.48 8.83 7.38
CA VAL A 10 5.48 9.06 6.34
C VAL A 10 5.54 7.87 5.38
N ILE A 11 5.54 6.64 5.90
CA ILE A 11 5.53 5.41 5.08
C ILE A 11 4.27 5.35 4.22
N ASP A 12 3.11 5.67 4.79
CA ASP A 12 1.84 5.70 4.07
C ASP A 12 1.84 6.74 2.95
N LEU A 13 2.42 7.91 3.20
CA LEU A 13 2.57 8.96 2.18
C LEU A 13 3.51 8.50 1.05
N VAL A 14 4.65 7.88 1.39
CA VAL A 14 5.59 7.33 0.41
C VAL A 14 4.93 6.25 -0.45
N LEU A 15 4.19 5.33 0.18
CA LEU A 15 3.46 4.28 -0.53
C LEU A 15 2.37 4.87 -1.43
N ALA A 16 1.62 5.86 -0.97
CA ALA A 16 0.62 6.54 -1.80
C ALA A 16 1.26 7.21 -3.03
N CYS A 17 2.39 7.90 -2.86
CA CYS A 17 3.16 8.48 -3.96
C CYS A 17 3.58 7.41 -4.97
N ILE A 18 4.16 6.31 -4.50
CA ILE A 18 4.65 5.22 -5.37
C ILE A 18 3.49 4.57 -6.11
N ILE A 19 2.45 4.12 -5.40
CA ILE A 19 1.30 3.40 -5.97
C ILE A 19 0.58 4.27 -7.00
N ASN A 20 0.28 5.53 -6.67
CA ASN A 20 -0.41 6.42 -7.61
C ASN A 20 0.46 6.72 -8.85
N THR A 21 1.76 6.97 -8.66
CA THR A 21 2.69 7.18 -9.78
C THR A 21 2.73 5.94 -10.69
N THR A 22 2.84 4.75 -10.11
CA THR A 22 2.84 3.50 -10.87
C THR A 22 1.52 3.30 -11.60
N ALA A 23 0.38 3.57 -10.98
CA ALA A 23 -0.93 3.45 -11.63
C ALA A 23 -1.01 4.34 -12.87
N MET A 24 -0.58 5.60 -12.74
CA MET A 24 -0.58 6.55 -13.85
C MET A 24 0.39 6.14 -14.97
N LEU A 25 1.57 5.60 -14.63
CA LEU A 25 2.52 5.08 -15.62
C LEU A 25 1.96 3.88 -16.38
N VAL A 26 1.37 2.92 -15.67
CA VAL A 26 0.81 1.70 -16.28
C VAL A 26 -0.38 2.02 -17.18
N SER A 27 -1.22 2.98 -16.78
CA SER A 27 -2.37 3.40 -17.58
C SER A 27 -2.03 4.46 -18.65
N ALA A 28 -0.74 4.82 -18.81
CA ALA A 28 -0.29 5.93 -19.65
C ALA A 28 -1.04 7.26 -19.38
N ALA A 29 -1.47 7.50 -18.14
CA ALA A 29 -2.13 8.73 -17.74
C ALA A 29 -1.12 9.89 -17.63
N PRO A 30 -1.52 11.14 -17.94
CA PRO A 30 -0.63 12.29 -17.85
C PRO A 30 -0.11 12.51 -16.43
N LEU A 31 1.21 12.43 -16.23
CA LEU A 31 1.90 12.80 -14.99
C LEU A 31 2.07 14.32 -14.91
N SER A 32 1.03 15.00 -14.44
CA SER A 32 1.04 16.45 -14.20
C SER A 32 0.68 16.74 -12.74
N VAL A 33 1.06 17.90 -12.21
CA VAL A 33 0.71 18.27 -10.83
C VAL A 33 -0.81 18.26 -10.61
N LEU A 34 -1.58 18.70 -11.60
CA LEU A 34 -3.05 18.78 -11.52
C LEU A 34 -3.75 17.42 -11.48
N SER A 35 -3.12 16.37 -12.01
CA SER A 35 -3.65 15.00 -12.00
C SER A 35 -3.02 14.13 -10.90
N TRP A 36 -1.72 14.30 -10.68
CA TRP A 36 -0.94 13.48 -9.74
C TRP A 36 -1.25 13.81 -8.29
N VAL A 37 -1.28 15.10 -7.91
CA VAL A 37 -1.51 15.49 -6.50
C VAL A 37 -2.88 15.01 -6.00
N PRO A 38 -4.01 15.23 -6.71
CA PRO A 38 -5.29 14.72 -6.27
C PRO A 38 -5.34 13.20 -6.19
N GLY A 39 -4.72 12.49 -7.15
CA GLY A 39 -4.66 11.02 -7.13
C GLY A 39 -3.89 10.48 -5.93
N THR A 40 -2.70 11.03 -5.67
CA THR A 40 -1.86 10.66 -4.52
C THR A 40 -2.56 10.98 -3.20
N ALA A 41 -3.17 12.16 -3.09
CA ALA A 41 -3.92 12.55 -1.89
C ALA A 41 -5.12 11.62 -1.65
N SER A 42 -5.85 11.24 -2.70
CA SER A 42 -6.98 10.31 -2.61
C SER A 42 -6.53 8.93 -2.13
N ALA A 43 -5.45 8.40 -2.72
CA ALA A 43 -4.87 7.12 -2.31
C ALA A 43 -4.42 7.14 -0.85
N PHE A 44 -3.76 8.22 -0.42
CA PHE A 44 -3.35 8.41 0.98
C PHE A 44 -4.55 8.46 1.93
N CYS A 45 -5.55 9.30 1.64
CA CYS A 45 -6.75 9.43 2.47
C CYS A 45 -7.53 8.11 2.59
N ILE A 46 -7.67 7.37 1.49
CA ILE A 46 -8.32 6.05 1.51
C ILE A 46 -7.51 5.07 2.38
N ASN A 47 -6.18 5.04 2.24
CA ASN A 47 -5.32 4.21 3.08
C ASN A 47 -5.51 4.51 4.57
N VAL A 48 -5.47 5.79 4.94
CA VAL A 48 -5.74 6.28 6.29
C VAL A 48 -7.08 5.78 6.82
N LEU A 49 -8.16 5.94 6.04
CA LEU A 49 -9.50 5.49 6.45
C LEU A 49 -9.56 3.97 6.63
N LEU A 50 -8.94 3.20 5.73
CA LEU A 50 -8.90 1.75 5.83
C LEU A 50 -8.18 1.28 7.09
N GLN A 51 -7.08 1.91 7.48
CA GLN A 51 -6.34 1.57 8.70
C GLN A 51 -7.13 1.82 9.98
N LEU A 52 -8.06 2.79 9.97
CA LEU A 52 -8.93 3.08 11.11
C LEU A 52 -10.05 2.03 11.26
N VAL A 53 -10.52 1.47 10.14
CA VAL A 53 -11.67 0.56 10.12
C VAL A 53 -11.25 -0.90 10.15
N LEU A 54 -10.19 -1.25 9.43
CA LEU A 54 -9.79 -2.63 9.19
C LEU A 54 -8.62 -3.06 10.10
N PRO A 55 -8.74 -4.16 10.86
CA PRO A 55 -7.65 -4.69 11.68
C PRO A 55 -6.66 -5.53 10.84
N VAL A 56 -6.22 -5.02 9.68
CA VAL A 56 -5.42 -5.78 8.71
C VAL A 56 -4.15 -6.39 9.30
N PRO A 57 -3.32 -5.68 10.11
CA PRO A 57 -2.11 -6.30 10.67
C PRO A 57 -2.42 -7.50 11.57
N ALA A 58 -3.46 -7.38 12.41
CA ALA A 58 -3.87 -8.48 13.28
C ALA A 58 -4.43 -9.67 12.51
N PHE A 59 -5.13 -9.40 11.40
CA PHE A 59 -5.57 -10.44 10.48
C PHE A 59 -4.38 -11.13 9.80
N ALA A 60 -3.43 -10.35 9.28
CA ALA A 60 -2.23 -10.86 8.62
C ALA A 60 -1.40 -11.76 9.54
N ALA A 61 -1.10 -11.31 10.76
CA ALA A 61 -0.39 -12.10 11.75
C ALA A 61 -1.09 -13.45 12.06
N ARG A 62 -2.43 -13.47 12.08
CA ARG A 62 -3.19 -14.72 12.32
C ARG A 62 -3.09 -15.70 11.17
N ILE A 63 -3.16 -15.24 9.93
CA ILE A 63 -3.11 -16.12 8.76
C ILE A 63 -1.68 -16.57 8.44
N THR A 64 -0.66 -15.81 8.83
CA THR A 64 0.75 -16.17 8.66
C THR A 64 1.34 -16.94 9.84
N ALA A 65 0.65 -16.98 11.00
CA ALA A 65 1.09 -17.71 12.21
C ALA A 65 1.51 -19.18 11.99
N PRO A 66 0.92 -19.96 11.04
CA PRO A 66 1.36 -21.34 10.79
C PRO A 66 2.76 -21.47 10.17
N LEU A 67 3.36 -20.37 9.71
CA LEU A 67 4.68 -20.39 9.05
C LEU A 67 5.79 -20.58 10.10
N LYS A 68 6.63 -21.61 9.90
CA LYS A 68 7.65 -22.02 10.88
C LYS A 68 8.88 -21.12 10.96
N SER A 69 9.16 -20.35 9.91
CA SER A 69 10.32 -19.45 9.87
C SER A 69 9.87 -18.04 10.18
N ALA A 70 10.49 -17.41 11.19
CA ALA A 70 10.18 -16.04 11.59
C ALA A 70 10.36 -15.04 10.44
N VAL A 71 11.41 -15.23 9.62
CA VAL A 71 11.67 -14.38 8.45
C VAL A 71 10.58 -14.56 7.39
N VAL A 72 10.22 -15.81 7.09
CA VAL A 72 9.18 -16.10 6.09
C VAL A 72 7.82 -15.60 6.58
N GLN A 73 7.53 -15.75 7.88
CA GLN A 73 6.32 -15.24 8.50
C GLN A 73 6.22 -13.72 8.37
N HIS A 74 7.29 -12.98 8.70
CA HIS A 74 7.34 -11.53 8.58
C HIS A 74 7.12 -11.04 7.15
N LEU A 75 7.84 -11.63 6.18
CA LEU A 75 7.66 -11.29 4.77
C LEU A 75 6.24 -11.57 4.27
N ALA A 76 5.68 -12.72 4.65
CA ALA A 76 4.30 -13.07 4.31
C ALA A 76 3.29 -12.11 4.95
N GLU A 77 3.53 -11.66 6.19
CA GLU A 77 2.66 -10.72 6.89
C GLU A 77 2.65 -9.37 6.16
N LEU A 78 3.82 -8.85 5.80
CA LEU A 78 3.94 -7.63 4.99
C LEU A 78 3.24 -7.77 3.63
N PHE A 79 3.37 -8.92 2.98
CA PHE A 79 2.70 -9.18 1.71
C PHE A 79 1.18 -9.13 1.85
N VAL A 80 0.63 -9.80 2.87
CA VAL A 80 -0.81 -9.82 3.12
C VAL A 80 -1.33 -8.42 3.43
N VAL A 81 -0.62 -7.69 4.31
CA VAL A 81 -1.01 -6.31 4.66
C VAL A 81 -1.03 -5.43 3.41
N ASN A 82 0.02 -5.48 2.61
CA ASN A 82 0.09 -4.77 1.33
C ASN A 82 -1.04 -5.19 0.38
N ALA A 83 -1.30 -6.49 0.24
CA ALA A 83 -2.33 -7.01 -0.64
C ALA A 83 -3.72 -6.49 -0.27
N CYS A 84 -4.06 -6.47 1.03
CA CYS A 84 -5.32 -5.92 1.50
C CYS A 84 -5.45 -4.43 1.19
N TYR A 85 -4.47 -3.61 1.57
CA TYR A 85 -4.56 -2.17 1.36
C TYR A 85 -4.52 -1.79 -0.12
N VAL A 86 -3.58 -2.35 -0.89
CA VAL A 86 -3.48 -2.08 -2.34
C VAL A 86 -4.78 -2.48 -3.03
N SER A 87 -5.39 -3.62 -2.70
CA SER A 87 -6.68 -4.03 -3.28
C SER A 87 -7.76 -2.99 -3.02
N CYS A 88 -7.96 -2.60 -1.77
CA CYS A 88 -9.01 -1.64 -1.41
C CYS A 88 -8.76 -0.25 -2.03
N ILE A 89 -7.51 0.24 -1.98
CA ILE A 89 -7.14 1.56 -2.53
C ILE A 89 -7.30 1.56 -4.04
N SER A 90 -6.69 0.60 -4.74
CA SER A 90 -6.71 0.57 -6.20
C SER A 90 -8.10 0.31 -6.77
N LEU A 91 -8.93 -0.50 -6.10
CA LEU A 91 -10.32 -0.71 -6.49
C LEU A 91 -11.17 0.56 -6.28
N SER A 92 -10.95 1.29 -5.18
CA SER A 92 -11.62 2.57 -4.94
C SER A 92 -11.23 3.61 -5.99
N MET A 93 -9.93 3.68 -6.34
CA MET A 93 -9.45 4.56 -7.40
C MET A 93 -9.99 4.16 -8.79
N ALA A 94 -10.11 2.87 -9.08
CA ALA A 94 -10.74 2.37 -10.29
C ALA A 94 -12.21 2.82 -10.37
N TYR A 95 -12.96 2.70 -9.27
CA TYR A 95 -14.34 3.20 -9.20
C TYR A 95 -14.43 4.70 -9.51
N LEU A 96 -13.56 5.51 -8.89
CA LEU A 96 -13.52 6.96 -9.11
C LEU A 96 -13.16 7.30 -10.57
N ALA A 97 -12.27 6.52 -11.20
CA ALA A 97 -11.83 6.76 -12.57
C ALA A 97 -12.89 6.40 -13.62
N THR A 98 -13.66 5.33 -13.40
CA THR A 98 -14.63 4.83 -14.39
C THR A 98 -16.08 5.25 -14.12
N GLY A 99 -16.34 5.92 -12.99
CA GLY A 99 -17.71 6.22 -12.55
C GLY A 99 -18.53 4.96 -12.27
N GLY A 100 -17.86 3.85 -11.97
CA GLY A 100 -18.51 2.58 -11.65
C GLY A 100 -18.79 1.64 -12.84
N VAL A 101 -18.44 2.01 -14.06
CA VAL A 101 -18.62 1.14 -15.25
C VAL A 101 -17.35 0.31 -15.49
N ASN A 102 -17.49 -0.99 -15.79
CA ASN A 102 -16.37 -1.91 -16.09
C ASN A 102 -15.19 -1.84 -15.09
N ILE A 103 -15.51 -1.67 -13.79
CA ILE A 103 -14.52 -1.41 -12.74
C ILE A 103 -13.46 -2.51 -12.69
N PHE A 104 -13.88 -3.78 -12.73
CA PHE A 104 -12.96 -4.91 -12.58
C PHE A 104 -12.00 -5.02 -13.75
N ASP A 105 -12.45 -4.79 -14.98
CA ASP A 105 -11.59 -4.81 -16.16
C ASP A 105 -10.53 -3.70 -16.09
N PHE A 106 -10.95 -2.49 -15.72
CA PHE A 106 -10.04 -1.35 -15.53
C PHE A 106 -9.05 -1.60 -14.39
N TRP A 107 -9.53 -2.08 -13.25
CA TRP A 107 -8.72 -2.37 -12.08
C TRP A 107 -7.67 -3.45 -12.36
N TRP A 108 -8.09 -4.56 -12.98
CA TRP A 108 -7.25 -5.73 -13.21
C TRP A 108 -6.03 -5.42 -14.10
N GLN A 109 -6.16 -4.48 -15.04
CA GLN A 109 -5.06 -4.06 -15.93
C GLN A 109 -3.83 -3.53 -15.18
N SER A 110 -4.04 -2.90 -14.02
CA SER A 110 -2.95 -2.32 -13.22
C SER A 110 -2.71 -3.05 -11.90
N TYR A 111 -3.71 -3.78 -11.40
CA TYR A 111 -3.70 -4.34 -10.04
C TYR A 111 -2.47 -5.19 -9.72
N ILE A 112 -2.09 -6.14 -10.58
CA ILE A 112 -0.94 -7.02 -10.31
C ILE A 112 0.36 -6.21 -10.22
N THR A 113 0.55 -5.25 -11.11
CA THR A 113 1.72 -4.36 -11.08
C THR A 113 1.74 -3.54 -9.80
N LEU A 114 0.60 -2.97 -9.39
CA LEU A 114 0.47 -2.20 -8.16
C LEU A 114 0.73 -3.04 -6.91
N LEU A 115 0.24 -4.28 -6.88
CA LEU A 115 0.46 -5.22 -5.79
C LEU A 115 1.95 -5.49 -5.60
N LEU A 116 2.67 -5.78 -6.70
CA LEU A 116 4.09 -6.11 -6.65
C LEU A 116 4.95 -4.89 -6.31
N VAL A 117 4.70 -3.74 -6.94
CA VAL A 117 5.44 -2.51 -6.67
C VAL A 117 5.20 -2.02 -5.24
N GLY A 118 3.95 -2.06 -4.78
CA GLY A 118 3.59 -1.74 -3.39
C GLY A 118 4.30 -2.65 -2.39
N TYR A 119 4.41 -3.95 -2.70
CA TYR A 119 5.12 -4.89 -1.84
C TYR A 119 6.61 -4.59 -1.77
N VAL A 120 7.26 -4.36 -2.92
CA VAL A 120 8.69 -3.98 -2.96
C VAL A 120 8.94 -2.68 -2.19
N ALA A 121 8.08 -1.68 -2.36
CA ALA A 121 8.17 -0.42 -1.61
C ALA A 121 8.01 -0.62 -0.10
N THR A 122 7.07 -1.49 0.31
CA THR A 122 6.85 -1.86 1.71
C THR A 122 8.10 -2.50 2.31
N LEU A 123 8.72 -3.45 1.61
CA LEU A 123 9.99 -4.07 2.04
C LEU A 123 11.12 -3.04 2.17
N GLY A 124 11.21 -2.09 1.24
CA GLY A 124 12.19 -1.00 1.31
C GLY A 124 11.99 -0.10 2.53
N CYS A 125 10.74 0.24 2.85
CA CYS A 125 10.40 1.03 4.03
C CYS A 125 10.70 0.29 5.33
N ASP A 126 10.36 -1.00 5.41
CA ASP A 126 10.64 -1.86 6.57
C ASP A 126 12.15 -1.97 6.82
N ALA A 127 12.93 -2.25 5.76
CA ALA A 127 14.39 -2.31 5.86
C ALA A 127 15.02 -0.97 6.29
N ALA A 128 14.49 0.16 5.81
CA ALA A 128 14.94 1.48 6.22
C ALA A 128 14.63 1.76 7.70
N ALA A 129 13.42 1.39 8.16
CA ALA A 129 13.01 1.55 9.55
C ALA A 129 13.89 0.72 10.51
N GLN A 130 14.20 -0.54 10.16
CA GLN A 130 15.08 -1.40 10.95
C GLN A 130 16.50 -0.83 11.06
N ARG A 131 17.05 -0.26 9.98
CA ARG A 131 18.38 0.38 9.99
C ARG A 131 18.44 1.62 10.88
N LEU A 132 17.36 2.41 10.91
CA LEU A 132 17.29 3.60 11.77
C LEU A 132 17.20 3.21 13.24
N ALA A 133 16.43 2.17 13.58
CA ALA A 133 16.34 1.67 14.95
C ALA A 133 17.73 1.24 15.50
N HIS A 134 18.50 0.49 14.70
CA HIS A 134 19.83 0.02 15.10
C HIS A 134 20.83 1.16 15.34
N LYS A 135 20.70 2.30 14.65
CA LYS A 135 21.59 3.47 14.84
C LYS A 135 21.33 4.26 16.13
N HIS A 136 20.17 4.07 16.77
CA HIS A 136 19.82 4.76 18.01
C HIS A 136 20.16 3.95 19.27
N GLU A 137 20.61 2.71 19.11
CA GLU A 137 21.04 1.82 20.19
C GLU A 137 22.57 1.82 20.40
N GLU A 138 23.33 2.50 19.54
CA GLU A 138 24.78 2.77 19.63
C GLU A 138 25.06 4.15 20.24
#